data_AF-A0A9P8BJW1-F1
#
_entry.id   AF-A0A9P8BJW1-F1
#
_cell.length_a   1.000
_cell.length_b   1.000
_cell.length_c   1.000
_cell.angle_alpha   90.00
_cell.angle_beta   90.00
_cell.angle_gamma   90.00
#
_symmetry.space_group_name_H-M   'P 1'
#
loop_
_entity.id
_entity.type
_entity.pdbx_description
1 polymer ?
#
loop_
_entity_poly.entity_id
_entity_poly.type
_entity_poly.pdbx_seq_one_letter_code
_entity_poly.pdbx_strand_id
1 'polypeptide(L)'
;MPLRTPVDQIAGNASDCQKEFINDAMTVYSPETGFHFPINDRMRLAEASETKHPDVKGGKILRAVFEMTVEHDMVDMVDNLHSGCAAYLADLCTSATYAMDKTWGWNHLSASLDVTYHATAPM
;
A
#
# COMPACT_ATOMS: atom_id res chain seq x y z
N MET A 1 -13.37 5.49 -7.22
CA MET A 1 -12.03 5.63 -7.86
C MET A 1 -11.08 6.12 -6.79
N PRO A 2 -10.02 5.34 -6.48
CA PRO A 2 -9.22 5.58 -5.28
C PRO A 2 -8.63 6.99 -5.23
N LEU A 3 -8.46 7.50 -4.03
CA LEU A 3 -7.88 8.82 -3.79
C LEU A 3 -6.47 8.91 -4.38
N ARG A 4 -6.38 9.41 -5.61
CA ARG A 4 -5.11 9.74 -6.25
C ARG A 4 -4.50 10.93 -5.54
N THR A 5 -3.30 10.73 -5.01
CA THR A 5 -2.52 11.82 -4.43
C THR A 5 -1.74 12.51 -5.54
N PRO A 6 -1.88 13.83 -5.72
CA PRO A 6 -1.03 14.58 -6.65
C PRO A 6 0.46 14.31 -6.37
N VAL A 7 1.25 14.13 -7.42
CA VAL A 7 2.66 13.69 -7.31
C VAL A 7 3.51 14.66 -6.48
N ASP A 8 3.23 15.95 -6.60
CA ASP A 8 3.87 17.03 -5.85
C ASP A 8 3.52 17.02 -4.35
N GLN A 9 2.47 16.30 -3.96
CA GLN A 9 2.06 16.09 -2.57
C GLN A 9 2.58 14.77 -1.98
N ILE A 10 3.17 13.88 -2.81
CA ILE A 10 3.77 12.63 -2.34
C ILE A 10 5.22 12.89 -1.93
N ALA A 11 5.51 12.70 -0.64
CA ALA A 11 6.85 12.86 -0.10
C ALA A 11 7.81 11.77 -0.60
N GLY A 12 9.10 11.95 -0.29
CA GLY A 12 10.15 10.97 -0.62
C GLY A 12 10.80 11.19 -1.99
N ASN A 13 11.83 10.40 -2.25
CA ASN A 13 12.78 10.58 -3.33
C ASN A 13 12.53 9.68 -4.55
N ALA A 14 11.45 8.89 -4.57
CA ALA A 14 11.07 8.13 -5.77
C ALA A 14 10.78 9.08 -6.93
N SER A 15 11.04 8.64 -8.16
CA SER A 15 10.74 9.43 -9.35
C SER A 15 9.24 9.68 -9.51
N ASP A 16 8.87 10.78 -10.15
CA ASP A 16 7.46 11.11 -10.43
C ASP A 16 6.74 9.96 -11.15
N CYS A 17 7.41 9.34 -12.13
CA CYS A 17 6.90 8.15 -12.82
C CYS A 17 6.62 6.98 -11.86
N GLN A 18 7.47 6.73 -10.86
CA GLN A 18 7.20 5.70 -9.85
C GLN A 18 6.01 6.08 -8.96
N LYS A 19 5.91 7.34 -8.55
CA LYS A 19 4.80 7.85 -7.73
C LYS A 19 3.46 7.72 -8.47
N GLU A 20 3.42 8.10 -9.75
CA GLU A 20 2.26 7.92 -10.62
C GLU A 20 1.90 6.44 -10.78
N PHE A 21 2.90 5.60 -11.02
CA PHE A 21 2.67 4.17 -11.23
C PHE A 21 2.05 3.48 -10.01
N ILE A 22 2.50 3.81 -8.79
CA ILE A 22 1.90 3.26 -7.56
C ILE A 22 0.46 3.76 -7.37
N ASN A 23 0.22 5.06 -7.60
CA ASN A 23 -1.13 5.63 -7.57
C ASN A 23 -2.07 4.88 -8.52
N ASP A 24 -1.60 4.59 -9.73
CA ASP A 24 -2.33 3.80 -10.73
C ASP A 24 -2.51 2.35 -10.25
N ALA A 25 -1.49 1.77 -9.61
CA ALA A 25 -1.53 0.41 -9.07
C ALA A 25 -2.64 0.19 -8.07
N MET A 26 -2.88 1.15 -7.19
CA MET A 26 -3.98 1.07 -6.24
C MET A 26 -5.35 1.07 -6.94
N THR A 27 -5.47 1.71 -8.10
CA THR A 27 -6.70 1.66 -8.89
C THR A 27 -6.90 0.29 -9.54
N VAL A 28 -5.83 -0.31 -10.05
CA VAL A 28 -5.91 -1.60 -10.78
C VAL A 28 -6.10 -2.78 -9.84
N TYR A 29 -5.47 -2.80 -8.67
CA TYR A 29 -5.66 -3.88 -7.68
C TYR A 29 -7.06 -3.92 -7.10
N SER A 30 -7.82 -2.84 -7.24
CA SER A 30 -9.10 -2.67 -6.61
C SER A 30 -10.19 -2.29 -7.60
N PRO A 31 -10.65 -3.24 -8.44
CA PRO A 31 -11.82 -3.02 -9.28
C PRO A 31 -13.03 -2.64 -8.40
N GLU A 32 -13.88 -1.73 -8.88
CA GLU A 32 -15.00 -1.14 -8.11
C GLU A 32 -16.06 -2.15 -7.63
N THR A 33 -15.94 -3.41 -8.03
CA THR A 33 -16.81 -4.52 -7.69
C THR A 33 -16.25 -5.44 -6.60
N GLY A 34 -14.99 -5.25 -6.18
CA GLY A 34 -14.33 -6.06 -5.17
C GLY A 34 -14.76 -5.69 -3.74
N PHE A 35 -14.78 -6.68 -2.83
CA PHE A 35 -15.09 -6.44 -1.41
C PHE A 35 -14.14 -5.44 -0.75
N HIS A 36 -12.90 -5.37 -1.26
CA HIS A 36 -11.84 -4.51 -0.76
C HIS A 36 -11.90 -3.09 -1.31
N PHE A 37 -12.76 -2.83 -2.29
CA PHE A 37 -12.84 -1.52 -2.93
C PHE A 37 -13.10 -0.36 -1.98
N PRO A 38 -14.10 -0.42 -1.07
CA PRO A 38 -14.36 0.67 -0.13
C PRO A 38 -13.16 0.99 0.78
N ILE A 39 -12.33 -0.01 1.06
CA ILE A 39 -11.15 0.11 1.93
C ILE A 39 -10.02 0.78 1.15
N ASN A 40 -9.70 0.25 -0.04
CA ASN A 40 -8.64 0.78 -0.89
C ASN A 40 -8.93 2.21 -1.39
N ASP A 41 -10.20 2.54 -1.67
CA ASP A 41 -10.60 3.85 -2.17
C ASP A 41 -10.23 5.00 -1.21
N ARG A 42 -10.11 4.68 0.09
CA ARG A 42 -9.78 5.62 1.17
C ARG A 42 -8.27 5.71 1.48
N MET A 43 -7.45 4.87 0.86
CA MET A 43 -6.01 4.90 1.06
C MET A 43 -5.37 6.02 0.24
N ARG A 44 -4.45 6.76 0.87
CA ARG A 44 -3.67 7.82 0.24
C ARG A 44 -2.19 7.47 0.28
N LEU A 45 -1.50 7.54 -0.86
CA LEU A 45 -0.03 7.43 -0.89
C LEU A 45 0.60 8.72 -0.32
N ALA A 46 1.20 8.64 0.86
CA ALA A 46 1.81 9.78 1.54
C ALA A 46 3.30 9.95 1.20
N GLU A 47 4.04 8.84 1.05
CA GLU A 47 5.46 8.86 0.73
C GLU A 47 5.83 7.69 -0.18
N ALA A 48 6.74 7.94 -1.13
CA ALA A 48 7.42 6.90 -1.88
C ALA A 48 8.93 7.19 -1.97
N SER A 49 9.76 6.23 -1.56
CA SER A 49 11.22 6.37 -1.58
C SER A 49 11.94 5.12 -2.07
N GLU A 50 13.10 5.36 -2.67
CA GLU A 50 14.06 4.33 -3.11
C GLU A 50 15.42 4.67 -2.52
N THR A 51 16.02 3.70 -1.84
CA THR A 51 17.39 3.83 -1.30
C THR A 51 18.23 2.63 -1.69
N LYS A 52 19.55 2.77 -1.65
CA LYS A 52 20.46 1.65 -1.92
C LYS A 52 20.45 0.71 -0.71
N HIS A 53 20.43 -0.60 -0.99
CA HIS A 53 20.60 -1.58 0.07
C HIS A 53 22.04 -1.50 0.61
N PRO A 54 22.25 -1.33 1.93
CA PRO A 54 23.58 -1.14 2.49
C PRO A 54 24.48 -2.36 2.27
N ASP A 55 23.92 -3.57 2.40
CA ASP A 55 24.70 -4.81 2.38
C ASP A 55 24.64 -5.62 1.07
N VAL A 56 23.82 -5.21 0.10
CA VAL A 56 23.59 -5.97 -1.14
C VAL A 56 24.00 -5.12 -2.34
N LYS A 57 25.07 -5.54 -3.03
CA LYS A 57 25.57 -4.82 -4.22
C LYS A 57 24.51 -4.79 -5.32
N GLY A 58 24.06 -3.58 -5.66
CA GLY A 58 22.98 -3.38 -6.64
C GLY A 58 21.58 -3.64 -6.08
N GLY A 59 21.47 -4.01 -4.80
CA GLY A 59 20.19 -4.08 -4.11
C GLY A 59 19.63 -2.69 -3.83
N LYS A 60 18.31 -2.62 -3.78
CA LYS A 60 17.56 -1.40 -3.43
C LYS A 60 16.52 -1.72 -2.37
N ILE A 61 16.19 -0.72 -1.57
CA ILE A 61 15.10 -0.75 -0.59
C ILE A 61 14.04 0.21 -1.11
N LEU A 62 12.88 -0.34 -1.42
CA LEU A 62 11.69 0.40 -1.85
C LEU A 62 10.79 0.58 -0.65
N ARG A 63 10.27 1.80 -0.47
CA ARG A 63 9.36 2.15 0.61
C ARG A 63 8.19 2.92 0.05
N ALA A 64 6.99 2.48 0.37
CA ALA A 64 5.75 3.20 0.15
C ALA A 64 5.02 3.35 1.50
N VAL A 65 4.50 4.54 1.77
CA VAL A 65 3.72 4.84 2.98
C VAL A 65 2.33 5.23 2.54
N PHE A 66 1.34 4.47 3.01
CA PHE A 66 -0.06 4.79 2.82
C PHE A 66 -0.68 5.25 4.13
N GLU A 67 -1.60 6.21 4.02
CA GLU A 67 -2.37 6.73 5.14
C GLU A 67 -3.86 6.52 4.88
N MET A 68 -4.60 6.18 5.92
CA MET A 68 -6.06 6.12 5.89
C MET A 68 -6.63 6.33 7.29
N THR A 69 -7.91 6.68 7.35
CA THR A 69 -8.68 6.68 8.60
C THR A 69 -9.41 5.34 8.72
N VAL A 70 -9.40 4.74 9.92
CA VAL A 70 -10.19 3.54 10.19
C VAL A 70 -11.66 3.94 10.25
N GLU A 71 -12.52 3.23 9.54
CA GLU A 71 -13.94 3.54 9.43
C GLU A 71 -14.78 2.34 9.89
N HIS A 72 -16.07 2.57 10.14
CA HIS A 72 -16.97 1.60 10.76
C HIS A 72 -17.10 0.26 10.00
N ASP A 73 -16.89 0.22 8.69
CA ASP A 73 -16.92 -1.02 7.89
C ASP A 73 -15.60 -1.83 7.96
N MET A 74 -14.59 -1.30 8.65
CA MET A 74 -13.27 -1.93 8.82
C MET A 74 -13.06 -2.49 10.22
N VAL A 75 -13.95 -2.20 11.18
CA VAL A 75 -13.76 -2.57 12.59
C VAL A 75 -14.32 -3.94 12.94
N ASP A 76 -13.84 -4.49 14.05
CA ASP A 76 -14.37 -5.66 14.73
C ASP A 76 -15.50 -5.30 15.72
N MET A 77 -15.92 -6.27 16.54
CA MET A 77 -17.02 -6.11 17.50
C MET A 77 -16.73 -5.13 18.65
N VAL A 78 -15.51 -4.59 18.76
CA VAL A 78 -15.06 -3.70 19.83
C VAL A 78 -14.39 -2.43 19.26
N ASP A 79 -14.81 -2.01 18.06
CA ASP A 79 -14.38 -0.76 17.40
C ASP A 79 -12.87 -0.66 17.15
N ASN A 80 -12.17 -1.79 16.99
CA ASN A 80 -10.78 -1.82 16.52
C ASN A 80 -10.72 -2.31 15.08
N LEU A 81 -9.74 -1.85 14.31
CA LEU A 81 -9.47 -2.35 12.96
C LEU A 81 -9.43 -3.89 12.95
N HIS A 82 -10.35 -4.50 12.22
CA HIS A 82 -10.47 -5.95 12.10
C HIS A 82 -9.16 -6.52 11.55
N SER A 83 -8.67 -7.60 12.15
CA SER A 83 -7.39 -8.21 11.78
C SER A 83 -7.33 -8.60 10.29
N GLY A 84 -8.43 -9.09 9.73
CA GLY A 84 -8.53 -9.35 8.28
C GLY A 84 -8.36 -8.11 7.41
N CYS A 85 -8.83 -6.94 7.88
CA CYS A 85 -8.60 -5.67 7.18
C CYS A 85 -7.12 -5.26 7.28
N ALA A 86 -6.53 -5.37 8.47
CA ALA A 86 -5.11 -5.11 8.66
C ALA A 86 -4.20 -6.02 7.80
N ALA A 87 -4.52 -7.31 7.67
CA ALA A 87 -3.81 -8.23 6.78
C ALA A 87 -3.94 -7.80 5.30
N TYR A 88 -5.15 -7.43 4.87
CA TYR A 88 -5.37 -6.91 3.52
C TYR A 88 -4.55 -5.64 3.24
N LEU A 89 -4.47 -4.71 4.19
CA LEU A 89 -3.66 -3.50 4.06
C LEU A 89 -2.17 -3.84 3.95
N ALA A 90 -1.68 -4.82 4.73
CA ALA A 90 -0.31 -5.29 4.64
C ALA A 90 0.01 -5.91 3.27
N ASP A 91 -0.91 -6.74 2.75
CA ASP A 91 -0.82 -7.35 1.42
C ASP A 91 -0.73 -6.30 0.31
N LEU A 92 -1.61 -5.31 0.35
CA LEU A 92 -1.66 -4.24 -0.63
C LEU A 92 -0.41 -3.34 -0.57
N CYS A 93 0.00 -2.91 0.63
CA CYS A 93 1.17 -2.05 0.80
C CYS A 93 2.46 -2.73 0.34
N THR A 94 2.62 -4.03 0.63
CA THR A 94 3.78 -4.79 0.18
C THR A 94 3.76 -4.98 -1.34
N SER A 95 2.62 -5.33 -1.94
CA SER A 95 2.44 -5.41 -3.40
C SER A 95 2.74 -4.07 -4.10
N ALA A 96 2.32 -2.95 -3.52
CA ALA A 96 2.63 -1.62 -4.05
C ALA A 96 4.15 -1.37 -4.19
N THR A 97 4.97 -1.90 -3.28
CA THR A 97 6.44 -1.79 -3.40
C THR A 97 7.02 -2.63 -4.54
N TYR A 98 6.40 -3.78 -4.86
CA TYR A 98 6.76 -4.55 -6.06
C TYR A 98 6.38 -3.80 -7.34
N ALA A 99 5.26 -3.08 -7.33
CA ALA A 99 4.85 -2.23 -8.45
C ALA A 99 5.89 -1.13 -8.77
N MET A 100 6.58 -0.60 -7.76
CA MET A 100 7.67 0.38 -7.94
C MET A 100 8.91 -0.18 -8.64
N ASP A 101 9.11 -1.50 -8.57
CA ASP A 101 10.27 -2.15 -9.15
C ASP A 101 10.05 -2.42 -10.64
N LYS A 102 10.85 -1.82 -11.51
CA LYS A 102 10.80 -2.05 -12.96
C LYS A 102 10.93 -3.51 -13.39
N THR A 103 11.53 -4.36 -12.55
CA THR A 103 11.67 -5.81 -12.81
C THR A 103 10.34 -6.53 -12.65
N TRP A 104 9.55 -6.12 -11.66
CA TRP A 104 8.28 -6.77 -11.32
C TRP A 104 7.10 -6.02 -11.96
N GLY A 105 7.00 -4.71 -11.72
CA GLY A 105 5.92 -3.85 -12.21
C GLY A 105 4.57 -4.46 -11.85
N TRP A 106 3.71 -4.67 -12.85
CA TRP A 106 2.40 -5.31 -12.67
C TRP A 106 2.44 -6.84 -12.51
N ASN A 107 3.56 -7.47 -12.80
CA ASN A 107 3.67 -8.92 -12.91
C ASN A 107 4.10 -9.54 -11.58
N HIS A 108 3.32 -9.31 -10.53
CA HIS A 108 3.52 -9.93 -9.23
C HIS A 108 2.19 -10.28 -8.58
N LEU A 109 2.24 -11.24 -7.67
CA LEU A 109 1.13 -11.73 -6.88
C LEU A 109 1.68 -12.12 -5.52
N SER A 110 0.92 -11.91 -4.46
CA SER A 110 1.28 -12.38 -3.13
C SER A 110 1.20 -13.90 -3.06
N ALA A 111 2.36 -14.55 -2.93
CA ALA A 111 2.45 -16.01 -2.78
C ALA A 111 2.27 -16.45 -1.32
N SER A 112 2.73 -15.63 -0.38
CA SER A 112 2.59 -15.85 1.05
C SER A 112 2.55 -14.51 1.77
N LEU A 113 1.73 -14.43 2.82
CA LEU A 113 1.66 -13.28 3.71
C LEU A 113 1.78 -13.78 5.16
N ASP A 114 2.73 -13.22 5.90
CA ASP A 114 2.92 -13.48 7.32
C ASP A 114 2.70 -12.17 8.09
N VAL A 115 1.77 -12.19 9.05
CA VAL A 115 1.34 -11.00 9.78
C VAL A 115 1.33 -11.31 11.27
N THR A 116 2.07 -10.51 12.03
CA THR A 116 2.04 -10.51 13.49
C THR A 116 1.34 -9.25 13.99
N TYR A 117 0.30 -9.41 14.81
CA TYR A 117 -0.45 -8.30 15.39
C TYR A 117 0.12 -7.96 16.78
N HIS A 118 0.63 -6.74 16.93
CA HIS A 118 1.28 -6.29 18.17
C HIS A 118 0.40 -5.38 19.04
N ALA A 119 -0.47 -4.60 18.42
CA ALA A 119 -1.35 -3.64 19.07
C ALA A 119 -2.63 -3.48 18.24
N THR A 120 -3.68 -2.95 18.87
CA THR A 120 -4.93 -2.60 18.18
C THR A 120 -4.84 -1.20 17.58
N ALA A 121 -5.62 -0.96 16.53
CA ALA A 121 -5.84 0.36 15.95
C ALA A 121 -7.33 0.71 16.13
N PRO A 122 -7.69 1.51 17.15
CA PRO A 122 -9.07 1.92 17.35
C PRO A 122 -9.54 2.85 16.23
N MET A 123 -10.84 2.86 15.98
CA MET A 123 -11.50 3.88 15.17
C MET A 123 -11.39 5.27 15.81
#